data_AF-A0A1X1MRK8-F1
#
_entry.id   AF-A0A1X1MRK8-F1
#
_cell.length_a   1.000
_cell.length_b   1.000
_cell.length_c   1.000
_cell.angle_alpha   90.00
_cell.angle_beta   90.00
_cell.angle_gamma   90.00
#
_symmetry.space_group_name_H-M   'P 1'
#
loop_
_entity.id
_entity.type
_entity.pdbx_description
1 polymer ?
#
loop_
_entity_poly.entity_id
_entity_poly.type
_entity_poly.pdbx_seq_one_letter_code
_entity_poly.pdbx_strand_id
1 'polypeptide(L)' 'MSELLNPLVAKAGDEDYIPLDSLVYLPVVPNSPKTMCIGRNNAAHAVEGGAEPPTYPEILLCSAASVIGHPALSSFLNI' A
#
# COMPACT_ATOMS: atom_id res chain seq x y z
N MET A 1 9.01 18.30 5.54
CA MET A 1 8.87 17.68 4.20
C MET A 1 8.68 18.74 3.13
N SER A 2 7.70 19.65 3.24
CA SER A 2 7.41 20.71 2.27
C SER A 2 8.60 21.65 1.99
N GLU A 3 9.32 22.11 3.01
CA GLU A 3 10.45 23.04 2.82
C GLU A 3 11.62 22.45 2.02
N LEU A 4 11.79 21.12 2.00
CA LEU A 4 12.85 20.45 1.25
C LEU A 4 12.50 20.31 -0.24
N LEU A 5 11.22 20.36 -0.60
CA LEU A 5 10.72 20.15 -1.96
C LEU A 5 10.57 21.46 -2.75
N ASN A 6 10.31 22.57 -2.05
CA ASN A 6 10.13 23.91 -2.65
C ASN A 6 11.23 24.33 -3.66
N PRO A 7 12.53 24.16 -3.40
CA PRO A 7 13.56 24.56 -4.37
C PRO A 7 13.63 23.67 -5.62
N LEU A 8 13.10 22.44 -5.55
CA LEU A 8 13.01 21.55 -6.72
C LEU A 8 11.82 21.95 -7.59
N VAL A 9 10.67 22.24 -6.98
CA VAL A 9 9.47 22.71 -7.68
C VAL A 9 9.73 24.03 -8.42
N ALA A 10 10.48 24.96 -7.83
CA ALA A 10 10.83 26.23 -8.46
C ALA A 10 11.72 26.11 -9.71
N LYS A 11 12.32 24.93 -9.94
CA LYS A 11 13.19 24.65 -11.10
C LYS A 11 12.54 23.73 -12.13
N ALA A 12 11.37 23.19 -11.85
CA ALA A 12 10.65 22.31 -12.75
C ALA A 12 10.09 23.09 -13.95
N GLY A 13 10.31 22.58 -15.16
CA GLY A 13 9.64 23.04 -16.38
C GLY A 13 8.23 22.47 -16.49
N ASP A 14 7.43 22.96 -17.43
CA ASP A 14 6.06 22.43 -17.66
C ASP A 14 6.09 20.94 -18.04
N GLU A 15 7.15 20.50 -18.72
CA GLU A 15 7.41 19.10 -19.10
C GLU A 15 7.68 18.16 -17.92
N ASP A 16 8.05 18.68 -16.75
CA ASP A 16 8.31 17.88 -15.55
C ASP A 16 7.00 17.53 -14.80
N TYR A 17 5.89 18.19 -15.14
CA TYR A 17 4.59 17.92 -14.55
C TYR A 17 3.86 16.79 -15.29
N ILE A 18 3.53 15.74 -14.55
CA ILE A 18 2.74 14.63 -15.07
C ILE A 18 1.33 14.71 -14.47
N PRO A 19 0.26 14.67 -15.29
CA PRO A 19 -1.11 14.65 -14.79
C PRO A 19 -1.36 13.44 -13.87
N LEU A 20 -1.96 13.67 -12.71
CA LEU A 20 -2.16 12.65 -11.67
C LEU A 20 -3.02 11.47 -12.15
N ASP A 21 -3.98 11.75 -13.01
CA ASP A 21 -4.91 10.80 -13.62
C ASP A 21 -4.29 9.95 -14.73
N SER A 22 -3.13 10.37 -15.26
CA SER A 22 -2.34 9.59 -16.22
C SER A 22 -1.39 8.58 -15.55
N LEU A 23 -1.23 8.65 -14.24
CA LEU A 23 -0.29 7.79 -13.51
C LEU A 23 -0.88 6.40 -13.26
N VAL A 24 -0.06 5.38 -13.51
CA VAL A 24 -0.26 4.03 -12.99
C VAL A 24 0.61 3.89 -11.76
N TYR A 25 0.02 3.82 -10.57
CA TYR A 25 0.80 3.65 -9.36
C TYR A 25 1.18 2.19 -9.20
N LEU A 26 2.44 1.98 -8.86
CA LEU A 26 2.94 0.70 -8.41
C LEU A 26 2.70 0.55 -6.89
N PRO A 27 2.79 -0.68 -6.36
CA PRO A 27 2.98 -0.85 -4.92
C PRO A 27 4.12 0.03 -4.42
N VAL A 28 3.93 0.67 -3.26
CA VAL A 28 4.99 1.48 -2.62
C VAL A 28 6.24 0.62 -2.34
N VAL A 29 6.04 -0.66 -2.02
CA VAL A 29 7.11 -1.66 -1.83
C VAL A 29 6.75 -2.92 -2.65
N PRO A 30 7.18 -3.04 -3.91
CA PRO A 30 6.72 -4.11 -4.81
C PRO A 30 7.35 -5.48 -4.54
N ASN A 31 8.59 -5.50 -4.04
CA ASN A 31 9.38 -6.72 -3.84
C ASN A 31 9.83 -6.85 -2.38
N SER A 32 8.89 -6.71 -1.45
CA SER A 32 9.20 -6.92 -0.03
C SER A 32 9.70 -8.36 0.18
N PRO A 33 10.91 -8.56 0.75
CA PRO A 33 11.43 -9.91 0.98
C PRO A 33 10.60 -10.68 2.00
N LYS A 34 9.88 -9.97 2.89
CA LYS A 34 8.94 -10.52 3.87
C LYS A 34 7.85 -9.49 4.16
N THR A 35 6.60 -9.84 3.91
CA THR A 35 5.44 -9.07 4.39
C THR A 35 4.64 -9.93 5.35
N MET A 36 4.45 -9.42 6.56
CA MET A 36 3.76 -10.12 7.65
C MET A 36 2.40 -9.46 7.86
N CYS A 37 1.34 -10.22 7.64
CA CYS A 37 -0.01 -9.82 8.00
C CYS A 37 -0.29 -10.23 9.44
N ILE A 38 -0.90 -9.31 10.20
CA ILE A 38 -1.39 -9.59 11.54
C ILE A 38 -2.86 -9.98 11.41
N GLY A 39 -3.24 -11.10 12.03
CA GLY A 39 -4.62 -11.57 12.10
C GLY A 39 -5.47 -10.67 13.00
N ARG A 40 -6.17 -11.26 13.97
CA ARG A 40 -7.06 -10.49 14.86
C ARG A 40 -6.25 -9.55 15.75
N ASN A 41 -6.15 -8.29 15.34
CA ASN A 41 -5.43 -7.22 16.04
C ASN A 41 -6.37 -6.11 16.55
N ASN A 42 -7.67 -6.34 16.49
CA ASN A 42 -8.69 -5.43 16.94
C ASN A 42 -9.75 -6.21 17.73
N ALA A 43 -10.07 -5.74 18.94
CA ALA A 43 -10.98 -6.45 19.84
C ALA A 43 -12.42 -6.54 19.28
N ALA A 44 -12.92 -5.47 18.67
CA ALA A 44 -14.25 -5.47 18.07
C ALA A 44 -14.31 -6.44 16.88
N HIS A 45 -13.28 -6.45 16.03
CA HIS A 45 -13.20 -7.39 14.90
C HIS A 45 -13.05 -8.86 15.35
N ALA A 46 -12.34 -9.11 16.46
CA ALA A 46 -12.25 -10.46 17.02
C ALA A 46 -13.64 -10.97 17.45
N VAL A 47 -14.38 -10.14 18.20
CA VAL A 47 -15.74 -10.45 18.67
C VAL A 47 -16.72 -10.60 17.51
N GLU A 48 -16.62 -9.77 16.48
CA GLU A 48 -17.38 -9.91 15.22
C GLU A 48 -17.19 -11.30 14.60
N GLY A 49 -15.95 -11.80 14.61
CA GLY A 49 -15.62 -13.16 14.16
C GLY A 49 -16.01 -14.27 15.14
N GLY A 50 -16.72 -13.97 16.22
CA GLY A 50 -17.15 -14.94 17.24
C GLY A 50 -16.03 -15.47 18.11
N ALA A 51 -14.95 -14.71 18.29
CA ALA A 51 -13.77 -15.17 18.98
C ALA A 51 -13.17 -14.11 19.91
N GLU A 52 -12.54 -14.55 20.99
CA GLU A 52 -11.86 -13.65 21.92
C GLU A 52 -10.55 -13.08 21.33
N PRO A 53 -10.13 -11.86 21.71
CA PRO A 53 -8.84 -11.33 21.33
C PRO A 53 -7.70 -12.30 21.68
N PRO A 54 -6.78 -12.59 20.73
CA PRO A 54 -5.74 -13.57 20.97
C PRO A 54 -4.71 -13.05 21.98
N THR A 55 -4.15 -13.96 22.79
CA THR A 55 -3.10 -13.63 23.77
C THR A 55 -1.71 -13.47 23.15
N TYR A 56 -1.54 -13.93 21.90
CA TYR A 56 -0.33 -13.78 21.09
C TYR A 56 -0.68 -13.33 19.67
N PRO A 57 0.21 -12.59 18.97
CA PRO A 57 -0.05 -12.18 17.60
C PRO A 57 -0.21 -13.37 16.66
N GLU A 58 -1.32 -13.37 15.92
CA GLU A 58 -1.51 -14.26 14.79
C GLU A 58 -0.78 -13.67 13.60
N ILE A 59 0.20 -14.40 13.06
CA ILE A 59 1.07 -13.90 12.00
C ILE A 59 0.89 -14.78 10.76
N LEU A 60 0.56 -14.14 9.64
CA LEU A 60 0.37 -14.78 8.34
C LEU A 60 1.35 -14.21 7.32
N LEU A 61 1.77 -15.05 6.37
CA LEU A 61 2.57 -14.60 5.25
C LEU A 61 1.68 -13.88 4.23
N CYS A 62 2.04 -12.65 3.86
CA CYS A 62 1.56 -12.01 2.65
C CYS A 62 2.67 -12.05 1.61
N SER A 63 2.42 -12.75 0.50
CA SER A 63 3.41 -12.83 -0.59
C SER A 63 3.55 -11.48 -1.27
N ALA A 64 4.76 -11.14 -1.74
CA ALA A 64 4.98 -9.96 -2.59
C ALA A 64 4.08 -9.97 -3.84
N ALA A 65 3.73 -11.16 -4.34
CA ALA A 65 2.82 -11.34 -5.47
C ALA A 65 1.37 -10.88 -5.19
N SER A 66 1.01 -10.66 -3.92
CA SER A 66 -0.34 -10.22 -3.53
C SER A 66 -0.47 -8.70 -3.35
N VAL A 67 0.62 -7.94 -3.50
CA VAL A 67 0.61 -6.47 -3.31
C VAL A 67 0.40 -5.78 -4.65
N ILE A 68 -0.58 -4.88 -4.71
CA ILE A 68 -0.93 -4.09 -5.90
C ILE A 68 -0.90 -2.59 -5.59
N GLY A 69 -0.71 -1.77 -6.63
CA GLY A 69 -0.78 -0.31 -6.53
C GLY A 69 -2.22 0.21 -6.52
N HIS A 70 -2.40 1.45 -6.08
CA HIS A 70 -3.68 2.16 -6.13
C HIS A 70 -3.80 2.94 -7.45
N PRO A 71 -4.98 3.09 -8.08
CA PRO A 71 -6.19 2.34 -7.87
C PRO A 71 -6.03 0.93 -8.44
N ALA A 72 -6.54 -0.07 -7.71
CA ALA A 72 -6.64 -1.42 -8.23
C ALA A 72 -7.78 -1.47 -9.27
N LEU A 73 -7.51 -1.00 -10.49
CA LEU A 73 -8.43 -1.15 -11.62
C LEU A 73 -8.26 -2.56 -12.18
N SER A 74 -9.36 -3.33 -12.24
CA SER A 74 -9.36 -4.72 -12.73
C SER A 74 -8.94 -4.85 -14.21
N SER A 75 -8.81 -3.74 -14.94
CA SER A 75 -8.51 -3.70 -16.37
C SER A 75 -7.01 -3.66 -16.72
N PHE A 76 -6.10 -3.59 -15.73
CA PHE A 76 -4.65 -3.49 -16.00
C PHE A 76 -3.87 -4.79 -15.75
N LEU A 77 -4.53 -5.84 -15.27
CA LEU A 77 -3.97 -7.19 -15.28
C LEU A 77 -4.35 -7.83 -16.62
N ASN A 78 -3.47 -7.76 -17.63
CA ASN A 78 -3.52 -8.66 -18.79
C ASN A 78 -3.06 -10.07 -18.34
N ILE A 79 -3.87 -10.69 -17.47
CA ILE A 79 -3.90 -12.13 -17.20
C ILE A 79 -5.27 -12.62 -17.67
#